data_AF-A0A1I1VPN9-F1
#
_entry.id   AF-A0A1I1VPN9-F1
#
_cell.length_a   1.000
_cell.length_b   1.000
_cell.length_c   1.000
_cell.angle_alpha   90.00
_cell.angle_beta   90.00
_cell.angle_gamma   90.00
#
_symmetry.space_group_name_H-M   'P 1'
#
loop_
_entity.id
_entity.type
_entity.pdbx_description
1 polymer ?
#
loop_
_entity_poly.entity_id
_entity_poly.type
_entity_poly.pdbx_seq_one_letter_code
_entity_poly.pdbx_strand_id
1 'polypeptide(L)'
;MTKIAILVFSDTNSAEALGKVANAFTLASEATEAGDQLKIIFEGAGTKWIGELEKEDHKVHAMYKALKDKITGACSFCAKAYGVKSQVEKAGIPLLSEYKDHPSIRTLIAEGFHIISF
;
A
#
# COMPACT_ATOMS: atom_id res chain seq x y z
N MET A 1 8.60 17.49 -10.05
CA MET A 1 7.45 16.60 -9.83
C MET A 1 7.84 15.22 -10.28
N THR A 2 8.15 14.38 -9.31
CA THR A 2 8.55 12.98 -9.47
C THR A 2 7.29 12.11 -9.54
N LYS A 3 7.40 10.94 -10.18
CA LYS A 3 6.39 9.89 -10.11
C LYS A 3 6.91 8.80 -9.20
N ILE A 4 6.25 8.56 -8.08
CA ILE A 4 6.68 7.60 -7.05
C ILE A 4 5.60 6.54 -6.86
N ALA A 5 5.98 5.28 -6.98
CA ALA A 5 5.14 4.14 -6.68
C ALA A 5 5.72 3.39 -5.48
N ILE A 6 5.02 3.45 -4.36
CA ILE A 6 5.35 2.74 -3.14
C ILE A 6 4.62 1.40 -3.17
N LEU A 7 5.39 0.30 -3.13
CA LEU A 7 4.87 -1.05 -3.02
C LEU A 7 5.15 -1.58 -1.62
N VAL A 8 4.11 -1.91 -0.86
CA VAL A 8 4.26 -2.54 0.46
C VAL A 8 4.09 -4.05 0.28
N PHE A 9 5.18 -4.80 0.43
CA PHE A 9 5.21 -6.27 0.35
C PHE A 9 5.34 -6.93 1.72
N SER A 10 5.91 -6.21 2.69
CA SER A 10 6.18 -6.72 4.04
C SER A 10 4.93 -7.20 4.78
N ASP A 11 5.07 -8.31 5.51
CA ASP A 11 4.00 -8.89 6.35
C ASP A 11 3.76 -8.05 7.63
N THR A 12 2.90 -8.50 8.53
CA THR A 12 2.53 -7.79 9.78
C THR A 12 3.23 -8.32 11.03
N ASN A 13 4.07 -9.35 10.92
CA ASN A 13 4.39 -10.22 12.06
C ASN A 13 5.71 -9.88 12.78
N SER A 14 6.38 -8.78 12.42
CA SER A 14 7.66 -8.40 13.02
C SER A 14 7.81 -6.90 13.21
N ALA A 15 8.70 -6.50 14.13
CA ALA A 15 9.07 -5.10 14.33
C ALA A 15 9.72 -4.48 13.08
N GLU A 16 10.51 -5.27 12.34
CA GLU A 16 11.08 -4.86 11.06
C GLU A 16 9.97 -4.53 10.05
N ALA A 17 8.93 -5.35 9.99
CA ALA A 17 7.84 -5.14 9.06
C ALA A 17 6.98 -3.91 9.42
N LEU A 18 6.77 -3.68 10.73
CA LEU A 18 6.20 -2.41 11.21
C LEU A 18 7.07 -1.20 10.79
N GLY A 19 8.39 -1.32 10.92
CA GLY A 19 9.32 -0.28 10.47
C GLY A 19 9.22 -0.02 8.96
N LYS A 20 9.09 -1.06 8.15
CA LYS A 20 8.93 -0.96 6.69
C LYS A 20 7.65 -0.22 6.30
N VAL A 21 6.49 -0.58 6.86
CA VAL A 21 5.24 0.14 6.54
C VAL A 21 5.25 1.58 7.08
N ALA A 22 5.89 1.82 8.24
CA ALA A 22 6.06 3.17 8.77
C ALA A 22 6.92 4.04 7.84
N ASN A 23 8.06 3.51 7.36
CA ASN A 23 8.93 4.21 6.42
C ASN A 23 8.25 4.43 5.06
N ALA A 24 7.43 3.48 4.60
CA ALA A 24 6.60 3.66 3.41
C ALA A 24 5.63 4.84 3.57
N PHE A 25 4.99 4.99 4.72
CA PHE A 25 4.12 6.14 5.01
C PHE A 25 4.89 7.44 5.17
N THR A 26 6.09 7.42 5.77
CA THR A 26 6.94 8.61 5.83
C THR A 26 7.28 9.12 4.43
N LEU A 27 7.70 8.24 3.52
CA LEU A 27 7.97 8.62 2.13
C LEU A 27 6.70 9.11 1.41
N ALA A 28 5.56 8.47 1.64
CA ALA A 28 4.28 8.89 1.07
C ALA A 28 3.86 10.29 1.51
N SER A 29 4.06 10.62 2.80
CA SER A 29 3.81 11.96 3.34
C SER A 29 4.72 13.00 2.69
N GLU A 30 6.04 12.73 2.63
CA GLU A 30 7.00 13.64 1.98
C GLU A 30 6.65 13.88 0.50
N ALA A 31 6.33 12.82 -0.25
CA ALA A 31 5.91 12.93 -1.65
C ALA A 31 4.61 13.75 -1.81
N THR A 32 3.66 13.59 -0.88
CA THR A 32 2.40 14.36 -0.89
C THR A 32 2.66 15.84 -0.62
N GLU A 33 3.49 16.17 0.37
CA GLU A 33 3.88 17.54 0.72
C GLU A 33 4.66 18.23 -0.41
N ALA A 34 5.50 17.49 -1.13
CA ALA A 34 6.24 17.97 -2.28
C ALA A 34 5.38 18.12 -3.56
N GLY A 35 4.14 17.62 -3.56
CA GLY A 35 3.24 17.66 -4.72
C GLY A 35 3.60 16.66 -5.82
N ASP A 36 4.26 15.55 -5.46
CA ASP A 36 4.63 14.49 -6.40
C ASP A 36 3.43 13.62 -6.80
N GLN A 37 3.55 12.93 -7.95
CA GLN A 37 2.57 11.94 -8.35
C GLN A 37 2.81 10.64 -7.59
N LEU A 38 1.94 10.35 -6.64
CA LEU A 38 2.08 9.22 -5.73
C LEU A 38 1.11 8.07 -6.06
N LYS A 39 1.64 6.86 -6.05
CA LYS A 39 0.86 5.60 -6.02
C LYS A 39 1.30 4.80 -4.80
N ILE A 40 0.35 4.32 -3.99
CA ILE A 40 0.62 3.43 -2.87
C ILE A 40 -0.17 2.15 -3.10
N ILE A 41 0.53 1.03 -3.23
CA ILE A 41 -0.07 -0.27 -3.55
C ILE A 41 0.38 -1.30 -2.52
N PHE A 42 -0.58 -2.01 -1.93
CA PHE A 42 -0.31 -3.16 -1.07
C PHE A 42 -0.29 -4.44 -1.92
N GLU A 43 0.84 -5.15 -1.86
CA GLU A 43 1.10 -6.37 -2.63
C GLU A 43 1.53 -7.49 -1.68
N GLY A 44 1.41 -8.74 -2.13
CA GLY A 44 1.82 -9.89 -1.32
C GLY A 44 1.23 -9.88 0.10
N ALA A 45 2.08 -10.17 1.09
CA ALA A 45 1.69 -10.17 2.50
C ALA A 45 1.31 -8.76 3.01
N GLY A 46 1.74 -7.70 2.32
CA GLY A 46 1.39 -6.33 2.62
C GLY A 46 -0.11 -6.07 2.60
N THR A 47 -0.88 -6.83 1.83
CA THR A 47 -2.36 -6.76 1.84
C THR A 47 -2.98 -6.98 3.23
N LYS A 48 -2.29 -7.69 4.13
CA LYS A 48 -2.73 -7.90 5.52
C LYS A 48 -2.71 -6.61 6.35
N TRP A 49 -1.84 -5.65 6.02
CA TRP A 49 -1.75 -4.38 6.75
C TRP A 49 -3.06 -3.60 6.73
N ILE A 50 -3.86 -3.69 5.65
CA ILE A 50 -5.08 -2.88 5.54
C ILE A 50 -6.02 -3.13 6.73
N GLY A 51 -6.23 -4.40 7.11
CA GLY A 51 -7.06 -4.73 8.26
C GLY A 51 -6.44 -4.31 9.60
N GLU A 52 -5.12 -4.39 9.74
CA GLU A 52 -4.41 -3.98 10.97
C GLU A 52 -4.42 -2.47 11.16
N LEU A 53 -4.26 -1.71 10.07
CA LEU A 53 -4.17 -0.25 10.09
C LEU A 53 -5.52 0.45 10.31
N GLU A 54 -6.64 -0.23 10.03
CA GLU A 54 -7.97 0.26 10.41
C GLU A 54 -8.20 0.28 11.92
N LYS A 55 -7.43 -0.48 12.71
CA LYS A 55 -7.57 -0.50 14.18
C LYS A 55 -7.06 0.81 14.77
N GLU A 56 -7.92 1.53 15.49
CA GLU A 56 -7.60 2.86 16.03
C GLU A 56 -6.46 2.86 17.06
N ASP A 57 -6.24 1.73 17.73
CA ASP A 57 -5.16 1.53 18.71
C ASP A 57 -3.83 1.11 18.06
N HIS A 58 -3.79 0.93 16.73
CA HIS A 58 -2.57 0.56 16.03
C HIS A 58 -1.56 1.72 16.00
N LYS A 59 -0.28 1.42 16.26
CA LYS A 59 0.80 2.41 16.42
C LYS A 59 0.94 3.42 15.27
N VAL A 60 0.63 2.98 14.05
CA VAL A 60 0.72 3.81 12.83
C VAL A 60 -0.65 4.11 12.21
N HIS A 61 -1.75 3.93 12.96
CA HIS A 61 -3.11 4.23 12.51
C HIS A 61 -3.24 5.69 12.02
N ALA A 62 -2.68 6.64 12.77
CA ALA A 62 -2.74 8.07 12.42
C ALA A 62 -2.08 8.37 11.07
N MET A 63 -0.93 7.74 10.78
CA MET A 63 -0.24 7.87 9.48
C MET A 63 -1.08 7.27 8.35
N TYR A 64 -1.63 6.07 8.57
CA TYR A 64 -2.51 5.43 7.61
C TYR A 64 -3.75 6.29 7.30
N LYS A 65 -4.43 6.80 8.34
CA LYS A 65 -5.62 7.63 8.20
C LYS A 65 -5.34 8.90 7.38
N ALA A 66 -4.18 9.52 7.57
CA ALA A 66 -3.77 10.71 6.83
C ALA A 66 -3.49 10.44 5.34
N LEU A 67 -3.18 9.20 4.97
CA LEU A 67 -2.81 8.79 3.61
C LEU A 67 -3.87 7.91 2.94
N LYS A 68 -4.96 7.56 3.64
CA LYS A 68 -5.94 6.56 3.19
C LYS A 68 -6.56 6.89 1.83
N ASP A 69 -6.83 8.17 1.58
CA ASP A 69 -7.35 8.68 0.30
C ASP A 69 -6.30 8.66 -0.83
N LYS A 70 -5.01 8.53 -0.50
CA LYS A 70 -3.90 8.41 -1.46
C LYS A 70 -3.57 6.95 -1.80
N ILE A 71 -4.12 5.99 -1.07
CA ILE A 71 -3.90 4.57 -1.36
C ILE A 71 -4.55 4.23 -2.70
N THR A 72 -3.72 3.78 -3.64
CA THR A 72 -4.19 3.40 -4.98
C THR A 72 -4.98 2.09 -4.93
N GLY A 73 -4.53 1.14 -4.12
CA GLY A 73 -5.26 -0.09 -3.91
C GLY A 73 -4.41 -1.21 -3.32
N ALA A 74 -4.98 -2.40 -3.32
CA ALA A 74 -4.34 -3.64 -2.89
C ALA A 74 -4.50 -4.71 -3.95
N CYS A 75 -3.54 -5.62 -4.06
CA CYS A 75 -3.60 -6.71 -5.02
C CYS A 75 -4.77 -7.66 -4.70
N SER A 76 -5.65 -7.85 -5.70
CA SER A 76 -6.85 -8.70 -5.60
C SER A 76 -6.49 -10.16 -5.33
N PHE A 77 -5.54 -10.70 -6.10
CA PHE A 77 -5.06 -12.07 -5.90
C PHE A 77 -4.46 -12.27 -4.51
N CYS A 78 -3.56 -11.37 -4.07
CA CYS A 78 -2.91 -11.50 -2.77
C CYS A 78 -3.90 -11.37 -1.62
N ALA A 79 -4.83 -10.41 -1.68
CA ALA A 79 -5.86 -10.27 -0.64
C ALA A 79 -6.72 -11.52 -0.50
N LYS A 80 -7.02 -12.21 -1.61
CA LYS A 80 -7.69 -13.52 -1.59
C LYS A 80 -6.79 -14.61 -1.01
N ALA A 81 -5.54 -14.70 -1.46
CA ALA A 81 -4.58 -15.73 -1.03
C ALA A 81 -4.29 -15.66 0.48
N TYR A 82 -4.23 -14.45 1.05
CA TYR A 82 -4.02 -14.23 2.48
C TYR A 82 -5.33 -14.16 3.29
N GLY A 83 -6.50 -14.33 2.66
CA GLY A 83 -7.79 -14.37 3.35
C GLY A 83 -8.29 -13.02 3.89
N VAL A 84 -7.72 -11.91 3.41
CA VAL A 84 -8.01 -10.54 3.91
C VAL A 84 -8.89 -9.71 2.97
N LYS A 85 -9.33 -10.28 1.84
CA LYS A 85 -10.16 -9.57 0.84
C LYS A 85 -11.32 -8.77 1.43
N SER A 86 -12.09 -9.37 2.35
CA SER A 86 -13.25 -8.69 2.96
C SER A 86 -12.85 -7.50 3.84
N GLN A 87 -11.67 -7.53 4.47
CA GLN A 87 -11.15 -6.42 5.25
C GLN A 87 -10.75 -5.26 4.33
N VAL A 88 -10.13 -5.57 3.19
CA VAL A 88 -9.77 -4.56 2.17
C VAL A 88 -11.01 -3.86 1.62
N GLU A 89 -12.05 -4.63 1.27
CA GLU A 89 -13.32 -4.08 0.78
C GLU A 89 -14.02 -3.21 1.83
N LYS A 90 -14.07 -3.68 3.09
CA LYS A 90 -14.63 -2.90 4.22
C LYS A 90 -13.87 -1.60 4.49
N ALA A 91 -12.56 -1.61 4.30
CA ALA A 91 -11.72 -0.42 4.41
C ALA A 91 -11.97 0.60 3.28
N GLY A 92 -12.68 0.22 2.22
CA GLY A 92 -12.91 1.06 1.04
C GLY A 92 -11.70 1.18 0.12
N ILE A 93 -10.72 0.28 0.25
CA ILE A 93 -9.51 0.28 -0.58
C ILE A 93 -9.78 -0.51 -1.87
N PRO A 94 -9.46 0.05 -3.06
CA PRO A 94 -9.67 -0.66 -4.33
C PRO A 94 -8.86 -1.96 -4.41
N LEU A 95 -9.47 -3.02 -4.94
CA LEU A 95 -8.76 -4.25 -5.32
C LEU A 95 -8.29 -4.14 -6.77
N LEU A 96 -6.97 -4.19 -6.97
CA LEU A 96 -6.29 -4.06 -8.26
C LEU A 96 -6.03 -5.44 -8.88
N SER A 97 -6.22 -5.56 -10.20
CA SER A 97 -6.28 -6.86 -10.89
C SER A 97 -5.94 -6.77 -12.39
N GLU A 98 -5.13 -5.79 -12.79
CA GLU A 98 -4.86 -5.45 -14.20
C GLU A 98 -4.16 -6.56 -14.99
N TYR A 99 -3.39 -7.44 -14.34
CA TYR A 99 -2.67 -8.54 -15.00
C TYR A 99 -2.72 -9.81 -14.16
N LYS A 100 -3.44 -10.84 -14.65
CA LYS A 100 -3.60 -12.15 -13.97
C LYS A 100 -4.04 -12.01 -12.50
N ASP A 101 -5.01 -11.13 -12.25
CA ASP A 101 -5.52 -10.79 -10.91
C ASP A 101 -4.53 -10.05 -9.98
N HIS A 102 -3.37 -9.63 -10.49
CA HIS A 102 -2.40 -8.76 -9.81
C HIS A 102 -2.38 -7.35 -10.41
N PRO A 103 -1.95 -6.32 -9.65
CA PRO A 103 -1.65 -5.02 -10.22
C PRO A 103 -0.50 -5.10 -11.22
N SER A 104 -0.64 -4.38 -12.33
CA SER A 104 0.40 -4.33 -13.36
C SER A 104 1.53 -3.39 -12.96
N ILE A 105 2.52 -3.90 -12.23
CA ILE A 105 3.72 -3.13 -11.85
C ILE A 105 4.54 -2.71 -13.09
N ARG A 106 4.52 -3.51 -14.16
CA ARG A 106 5.12 -3.13 -15.46
C ARG A 106 4.52 -1.83 -16.00
N THR A 107 3.21 -1.63 -15.86
CA THR A 107 2.56 -0.42 -16.35
C THR A 107 3.09 0.82 -15.62
N LEU A 108 3.32 0.73 -14.31
CA LEU A 108 3.94 1.82 -13.54
C LEU A 108 5.34 2.18 -14.08
N ILE A 109 6.16 1.17 -14.40
CA ILE A 109 7.48 1.39 -15.02
C ILE A 109 7.33 2.09 -16.38
N ALA A 110 6.43 1.60 -17.23
CA ALA A 110 6.17 2.17 -18.55
C ALA A 110 5.67 3.63 -18.47
N GLU A 111 4.96 3.98 -17.40
CA GLU A 111 4.47 5.34 -17.13
C GLU A 111 5.54 6.25 -16.48
N GLY A 112 6.74 5.73 -16.20
CA GLY A 112 7.87 6.46 -15.65
C GLY A 112 7.86 6.59 -14.12
N PHE A 113 7.13 5.75 -13.40
CA PHE A 113 7.20 5.72 -11.94
C PHE A 113 8.52 5.13 -11.44
N HIS A 114 9.11 5.79 -10.45
CA HIS A 114 10.16 5.23 -9.62
C HIS A 114 9.51 4.30 -8.59
N ILE A 115 9.85 3.02 -8.65
CA ILE A 115 9.29 2.02 -7.75
C ILE A 115 10.19 1.88 -6.53
N ILE A 116 9.59 2.01 -5.34
CA ILE A 116 10.25 1.79 -4.06
C ILE A 116 9.44 0.75 -3.29
N SER A 117 10.08 -0.35 -2.90
CA SER A 117 9.43 -1.47 -2.21
C SER A 117 9.80 -1.52 -0.74
N PHE A 118 8.82 -1.83 0.11
CA PHE A 118 8.97 -1.95 1.57
C PHE A 118 8.49 -3.31 2.10
#